data_AF-A0A532DB90-F1
#
_entry.id   AF-A0A532DB90-F1
#
_cell.length_a   1.000
_cell.length_b   1.000
_cell.length_c   1.000
_cell.angle_alpha   90.00
_cell.angle_beta   90.00
_cell.angle_gamma   90.00
#
_symmetry.space_group_name_H-M   'P 1'
#
loop_
_entity.id
_entity.type
_entity.pdbx_description
1 polymer ?
#
loop_
_entity_poly.entity_id
_entity_poly.type
_entity_poly.pdbx_seq_one_letter_code
_entity_poly.pdbx_strand_id
1 'polypeptide(L)'
;MHCPVCVRAMVSTSSQEFEDEKGVMTITRWRCRPCHETAEEIWLSAGYRGPDPTRIRYAVASPPAPQGTVPARARIKSGTHAYAGAV
;
A
#
# COMPACT_ATOMS: atom_id res chain seq x y z
N MET A 1 9.42 -11.40 4.98
CA MET A 1 9.57 -9.94 5.15
C MET A 1 8.78 -9.54 6.41
N HIS A 2 9.28 -8.64 7.26
CA HIS A 2 8.60 -8.16 8.47
C HIS A 2 8.30 -6.65 8.39
N CYS A 3 7.14 -6.23 8.88
CA CYS A 3 6.75 -4.83 8.88
C CYS A 3 7.66 -4.00 9.80
N PRO A 4 8.22 -2.87 9.34
CA PRO A 4 9.08 -2.03 10.18
C PRO A 4 8.31 -1.35 11.33
N VAL A 5 6.98 -1.24 11.21
CA VAL A 5 6.12 -0.58 12.21
C VAL A 5 5.70 -1.54 13.31
N CYS A 6 5.14 -2.70 12.92
CA CYS A 6 4.49 -3.62 13.86
C CYS A 6 5.15 -5.00 13.93
N VAL A 7 6.29 -5.19 13.27
CA VAL A 7 7.18 -6.37 13.31
C VAL A 7 6.54 -7.68 12.82
N ARG A 8 5.24 -7.68 12.51
CA ARG A 8 4.52 -8.84 11.96
C ARG A 8 4.99 -9.18 10.55
N ALA A 9 4.87 -10.47 10.21
CA ALA A 9 5.14 -10.95 8.86
C ALA A 9 4.22 -10.24 7.84
N MET A 10 4.81 -9.78 6.75
CA MET A 10 4.09 -9.19 5.63
C MET A 10 3.80 -10.25 4.57
N VAL A 11 2.71 -10.04 3.83
CA VAL A 11 2.25 -10.95 2.78
C VAL A 11 2.68 -10.39 1.43
N SER A 12 3.24 -11.24 0.57
CA SER A 12 3.53 -10.87 -0.81
C SER A 12 2.23 -10.62 -1.57
N THR A 13 2.12 -9.48 -2.23
CA THR A 13 0.93 -9.10 -3.02
C THR A 13 1.17 -9.21 -4.52
N SER A 14 2.41 -9.10 -4.96
CA SER A 14 2.80 -9.29 -6.35
C SER A 14 4.31 -9.57 -6.44
N SER A 15 4.72 -10.35 -7.43
CA SER A 15 6.12 -10.51 -7.82
C SER A 15 6.23 -10.23 -9.31
N GLN A 16 7.21 -9.44 -9.70
CA GLN A 16 7.55 -9.16 -11.09
C GLN A 16 8.98 -9.61 -11.33
N GLU A 17 9.21 -10.32 -12.42
CA GLU A 17 10.52 -10.79 -12.84
C GLU A 17 10.88 -10.11 -14.16
N PHE A 18 12.11 -9.61 -14.23
CA PHE A 18 12.70 -8.97 -15.38
C PHE A 18 13.99 -9.71 -15.70
N GLU A 19 14.08 -10.24 -16.90
CA GLU A 19 15.27 -10.94 -17.38
C GLU A 19 15.91 -10.11 -18.50
N ASP A 20 17.21 -9.87 -18.39
CA ASP A 20 18.02 -9.17 -19.39
C ASP A 20 19.39 -9.85 -19.57
N GLU A 21 20.26 -9.26 -20.38
CA GLU A 21 21.62 -9.77 -20.63
C GLU A 21 22.48 -9.84 -19.35
N LYS A 22 22.13 -9.10 -18.29
CA LYS A 22 22.82 -9.09 -17.00
C LYS A 22 22.22 -10.11 -16.01
N GLY A 23 21.07 -10.69 -16.34
CA GLY A 23 20.43 -11.76 -15.60
C GLY A 23 19.03 -11.38 -15.10
N VAL A 24 18.64 -11.94 -13.96
CA VAL A 24 17.28 -11.83 -13.42
C VAL A 24 17.22 -10.80 -12.30
N MET A 25 16.30 -9.85 -12.44
CA MET A 25 15.85 -8.94 -11.40
C MET A 25 14.42 -9.31 -11.00
N THR A 26 14.19 -9.53 -9.71
CA THR A 26 12.85 -9.79 -9.15
C THR A 26 12.45 -8.66 -8.22
N ILE A 27 11.28 -8.08 -8.44
CA ILE A 27 10.67 -7.07 -7.55
C ILE A 27 9.43 -7.69 -6.90
N THR A 28 9.49 -7.91 -5.59
CA THR A 28 8.37 -8.42 -4.80
C THR A 28 7.77 -7.31 -3.94
N ARG A 29 6.47 -7.08 -4.07
CA ARG A 29 5.70 -6.17 -3.22
C ARG A 29 5.11 -6.91 -2.03
N TRP A 30 5.22 -6.29 -0.87
CA TRP A 30 4.76 -6.82 0.40
C TRP A 30 3.76 -5.87 1.04
N ARG A 31 2.71 -6.42 1.66
CA ARG A 31 1.72 -5.65 2.42
C ARG A 31 1.54 -6.21 3.83
N CYS A 32 1.52 -5.30 4.80
CA CYS A 32 1.19 -5.60 6.18
C CYS A 32 -0.32 -5.58 6.34
N ARG A 33 -0.93 -6.70 6.77
CA ARG A 33 -2.40 -6.74 6.95
C ARG A 33 -2.90 -5.83 8.07
N PRO A 34 -2.27 -5.79 9.26
CA PRO A 34 -2.78 -4.98 10.38
C PRO A 34 -2.50 -3.49 10.23
N CYS A 35 -1.33 -3.14 9.67
CA CYS A 35 -0.80 -1.78 9.69
C CYS A 35 -0.94 -1.10 8.31
N HIS A 36 -1.41 -1.84 7.31
CA HIS A 36 -1.56 -1.44 5.89
C HIS A 36 -0.29 -0.94 5.19
N GLU A 37 0.85 -0.89 5.88
CA GLU A 37 2.17 -0.59 5.34
C GLU A 37 2.53 -1.45 4.13
N THR A 38 3.24 -0.83 3.20
CA THR A 38 3.75 -1.47 1.99
C THR A 38 5.26 -1.39 1.93
N ALA A 39 5.89 -2.45 1.43
CA ALA A 39 7.33 -2.52 1.25
C ALA A 39 7.64 -3.23 -0.07
N GLU A 40 8.78 -2.90 -0.65
CA GLU A 40 9.30 -3.56 -1.84
C GLU A 40 10.63 -4.23 -1.50
N GLU A 41 10.84 -5.37 -2.13
CA GLU A 41 12.07 -6.13 -2.07
C GLU A 41 12.55 -6.39 -3.48
N ILE A 42 13.77 -5.97 -3.77
CA ILE A 42 14.42 -6.18 -5.05
C ILE A 42 15.51 -7.23 -4.85
N TRP A 43 15.44 -8.31 -5.62
CA TRP A 43 16.49 -9.30 -5.73
C TRP A 43 17.18 -9.13 -7.08
N LEU A 44 18.51 -9.01 -7.04
CA LEU A 44 19.35 -8.82 -8.21
C LEU A 44 20.28 -10.02 -8.33
N SER A 45 20.27 -10.69 -9.47
CA SER A 45 21.29 -11.70 -9.79
C SER A 45 22.69 -11.08 -9.84
N ALA A 46 23.70 -11.94 -9.76
CA ALA A 46 25.12 -11.54 -9.77
C ALA A 46 25.47 -10.55 -10.90
N GLY A 47 25.01 -10.80 -12.14
CA GLY A 47 25.39 -9.94 -13.28
C GLY A 47 24.96 -8.46 -13.18
N TYR A 48 24.12 -8.06 -12.22
CA TYR A 48 23.80 -6.65 -11.98
C TYR A 48 24.79 -5.90 -11.08
N ARG A 49 25.40 -6.56 -10.08
CA ARG A 49 26.13 -5.89 -8.98
C ARG A 49 27.44 -6.56 -8.57
N GLY A 50 27.83 -7.68 -9.18
CA GLY A 50 29.07 -8.40 -8.87
C GLY A 50 28.84 -9.90 -8.67
N PRO A 51 29.84 -10.67 -8.22
CA PRO A 51 29.71 -12.13 -8.10
C PRO A 51 28.55 -12.56 -7.18
N ASP A 52 28.15 -11.71 -6.24
CA ASP A 52 27.13 -12.02 -5.24
C ASP A 52 25.77 -11.42 -5.58
N PRO A 53 24.68 -12.21 -5.52
CA PRO A 53 23.33 -11.69 -5.67
C PRO A 53 23.01 -10.70 -4.55
N THR A 54 22.39 -9.58 -4.91
CA THR A 54 22.11 -8.48 -3.98
C THR A 54 20.62 -8.41 -3.67
N ARG A 55 20.28 -8.18 -2.39
CA ARG A 55 18.90 -8.01 -1.93
C ARG A 55 18.72 -6.63 -1.32
N ILE A 56 17.81 -5.84 -1.87
CA ILE A 56 17.49 -4.48 -1.44
C ILE A 56 16.06 -4.47 -0.88
N ARG A 57 15.84 -3.79 0.25
CA ARG A 57 14.54 -3.70 0.91
C ARG A 57 14.26 -2.25 1.28
N TYR A 58 13.06 -1.78 1.01
CA TYR A 58 12.63 -0.43 1.41
C TYR A 58 11.11 -0.38 1.65
N ALA A 59 10.71 0.52 2.54
CA ALA A 59 9.30 0.86 2.72
C ALA A 59 8.85 1.74 1.56
N VAL A 60 7.68 1.45 0.99
CA VAL A 60 7.07 2.25 -0.06
C VAL A 60 6.09 3.20 0.62
N ALA A 61 6.34 4.50 0.53
CA ALA A 61 5.37 5.49 0.95
C ALA A 61 4.08 5.26 0.15
N SER A 62 2.99 4.95 0.84
CA SER A 62 1.68 4.92 0.18
C SER A 62 1.41 6.31 -0.39
N PRO A 63 1.05 6.44 -1.68
CA PRO A 63 0.56 7.71 -2.20
C PRO A 63 -0.59 8.17 -1.30
N PRO A 64 -0.71 9.47 -0.96
CA PRO A 64 -1.90 9.96 -0.27
C PRO A 64 -3.10 9.51 -1.10
N ALA A 65 -4.04 8.81 -0.46
CA ALA A 65 -5.27 8.41 -1.12
C ALA A 65 -5.87 9.66 -1.79
N PRO A 66 -6.30 9.60 -3.07
CA PRO A 66 -7.01 10.72 -3.66
C PRO A 66 -8.20 10.98 -2.73
N GLN A 67 -8.22 12.17 -2.13
CA GLN A 67 -9.35 12.57 -1.31
C GLN A 67 -10.54 12.62 -2.25
N GLY A 68 -11.34 11.55 -2.25
CA GLY A 68 -12.63 11.54 -2.90
C GLY A 68 -13.40 12.70 -2.29
N THR A 69 -13.57 13.77 -3.07
CA THR A 69 -14.49 14.85 -2.76
C THR A 69 -15.87 14.21 -2.62
N VAL A 70 -16.25 13.91 -1.38
CA VAL A 70 -17.65 13.65 -1.03
C VAL A 70 -18.40 14.90 -1.45
N PRO A 71 -19.36 14.86 -2.38
CA PRO A 71 -20.19 16.02 -2.61
C PRO A 71 -20.94 16.27 -1.30
N ALA A 72 -20.67 17.44 -0.71
CA ALA A 72 -21.34 17.92 0.47
C ALA A 72 -22.86 17.77 0.25
N ARG A 73 -23.50 16.91 1.03
CA ARG A 73 -24.95 16.86 1.12
C ARG A 73 -25.37 18.20 1.72
N ALA A 74 -25.65 19.16 0.84
CA ALA A 74 -26.08 20.49 1.19
C ALA A 74 -27.32 20.37 2.08
N ARG A 75 -27.18 20.91 3.30
CA ARG A 75 -28.31 21.25 4.16
C ARG A 75 -29.23 22.17 3.35
N ILE A 76 -30.43 21.70 3.00
CA ILE A 76 -31.54 22.57 2.68
C ILE A 76 -32.39 22.67 3.95
N LYS A 77 -32.35 23.84 4.59
CA LYS A 77 -33.33 24.29 5.56
C LYS A 77 -34.52 24.88 4.79
N SER A 78 -35.72 24.36 4.99
CA SER A 78 -36.96 25.14 5.25
C SER A 78 -38.19 24.22 5.19
N GLY A 79 -39.07 24.31 6.20
CA GLY A 79 -40.32 23.55 6.23
C GLY A 79 -40.84 23.33 7.65
N THR A 80 -41.35 24.39 8.25
CA THR A 80 -42.08 24.47 9.53
C THR A 80 -43.22 23.43 9.62
N HIS A 81 -43.36 22.72 10.75
CA HIS A 81 -44.49 22.81 11.69
C HIS A 81 -44.35 21.73 12.78
N ALA A 82 -44.54 22.17 14.02
CA ALA A 82 -44.50 21.37 15.23
C ALA A 82 -45.85 20.71 15.52
N TYR A 83 -45.81 19.47 16.03
CA TYR A 83 -46.66 19.04 17.14
C TYR A 83 -46.01 17.83 17.82
N ALA A 84 -45.93 17.93 19.14
CA ALA A 84 -45.55 16.87 20.07
C ALA A 84 -46.81 16.38 20.80
N GLY A 85 -46.90 15.08 21.05
CA GLY A 85 -47.70 14.52 22.15
C GLY A 85 -49.07 13.94 21.80
N ALA A 86 -49.25 12.67 22.17
CA ALA A 86 -50.51 11.99 22.48
C ALA A 86 -51.32 12.80 23.53
N VAL A 87 -52.66 12.78 23.56
CA VAL A 87 -53.63 11.68 23.78
C VAL A 87 -54.97 12.04 23.15
#